data_AF-A0AB39J2K5-F1
#
_entry.id   AF-A0AB39J2K5-F1
#
_cell.length_a   1.000
_cell.length_b   1.000
_cell.length_c   1.000
_cell.angle_alpha   90.00
_cell.angle_beta   90.00
_cell.angle_gamma   90.00
#
_symmetry.space_group_name_H-M   'P 1'
#
loop_
_entity.id
_entity.type
_entity.pdbx_description
1 polymer ?
#
loop_
_entity_poly.entity_id
_entity_poly.type
_entity_poly.pdbx_seq_one_letter_code
_entity_poly.pdbx_strand_id
1 'polypeptide(L)' 'MYKLIIPAVMVVFSLWILLQLSMNINIFQNPMNYFTVITLFFLCIQELLKHRQ' A
#
# COMPACT_ATOMS: atom_id res chain seq x y z
N MET A 1 -10.92 -12.10 7.06
CA MET A 1 -10.66 -11.79 5.63
C MET A 1 -9.63 -10.67 5.45
N TYR A 2 -9.70 -9.56 6.20
CA TYR A 2 -8.72 -8.47 6.16
C TYR A 2 -7.26 -8.86 6.47
N LYS A 3 -7.04 -9.87 7.34
CA LYS A 3 -5.69 -10.41 7.65
C LYS A 3 -4.87 -10.84 6.43
N LEU A 4 -5.52 -11.25 5.33
CA LEU A 4 -4.84 -11.62 4.08
C LEU A 4 -4.84 -10.50 3.04
N ILE A 5 -5.82 -9.60 3.10
CA ILE A 5 -5.97 -8.50 2.14
C ILE A 5 -4.85 -7.47 2.31
N ILE A 6 -4.52 -7.09 3.55
CA ILE A 6 -3.43 -6.13 3.83
C ILE A 6 -2.09 -6.61 3.25
N PRO A 7 -1.61 -7.83 3.56
CA PRO A 7 -0.36 -8.32 2.98
C PRO A 7 -0.43 -8.49 1.46
N ALA A 8 -1.58 -8.88 0.89
CA ALA A 8 -1.74 -8.95 -0.56
C ALA A 8 -1.62 -7.57 -1.23
N VAL A 9 -2.27 -6.54 -0.68
CA VAL A 9 -2.19 -5.17 -1.21
C VAL A 9 -0.77 -4.63 -1.08
N MET A 10 -0.04 -4.94 0.00
CA MET A 10 1.39 -4.58 0.11
C MET A 10 2.24 -5.21 -1.00
N VAL A 11 2.05 -6.50 -1.31
CA VAL A 11 2.79 -7.17 -2.38
C VAL A 11 2.49 -6.57 -3.75
N VAL A 12 1.21 -6.35 -4.04
CA VAL A 12 0.78 -5.74 -5.31
C VAL A 12 1.33 -4.31 -5.45
N PHE A 13 1.33 -3.53 -4.37
CA PHE A 13 1.89 -2.18 -4.38
C PHE A 13 3.41 -2.17 -4.60
N SER A 14 4.14 -3.11 -4.01
CA SER A 14 5.58 -3.27 -4.26
C SER A 14 5.88 -3.60 -5.73
N LEU A 15 5.09 -4.50 -6.35
CA LEU A 15 5.21 -4.81 -7.77
C LEU A 15 4.89 -3.59 -8.66
N TRP A 16 3.91 -2.79 -8.27
CA TRP A 16 3.57 -1.55 -8.96
C TRP A 16 4.69 -0.50 -8.91
N ILE A 17 5.34 -0.32 -7.77
CA ILE A 17 6.50 0.56 -7.62
C ILE A 17 7.67 0.07 -8.48
N LEU A 18 7.93 -1.24 -8.50
CA LEU A 18 8.97 -1.84 -9.36
C LEU A 18 8.70 -1.59 -10.84
N LEU A 19 7.43 -1.69 -11.27
CA LEU A 19 7.03 -1.38 -12.65
C LEU A 19 7.28 0.09 -13.00
N GLN A 20 6.91 1.02 -12.10
CA GLN A 20 7.17 2.44 -12.31
C GLN A 20 8.67 2.75 -12.41
N LEU A 21 9.48 2.12 -11.56
CA LEU A 21 10.94 2.23 -11.61
C LEU A 21 11.49 1.72 -12.96
N SER A 22 10.98 0.56 -13.43
CA SER A 22 11.36 -0.01 -14.72
C SER A 22 10.98 0.86 -15.91
N MET A 23 9.90 1.64 -15.79
CA MET A 23 9.43 2.57 -16.82
C MET A 23 10.03 3.98 -16.68
N ASN A 24 10.94 4.19 -15.73
CA ASN A 24 11.53 5.49 -15.40
C ASN A 24 10.47 6.57 -15.09
N ILE A 25 9.33 6.14 -14.53
CA ILE A 25 8.26 7.02 -14.06
C ILE A 25 8.67 7.58 -12.71
N ASN A 26 8.47 8.88 -12.49
CA ASN A 26 8.81 9.50 -11.22
C ASN A 26 7.85 9.08 -10.10
N ILE A 27 8.31 8.20 -9.22
CA ILE A 27 7.55 7.62 -8.11
C ILE A 27 7.09 8.70 -7.12
N PHE A 28 7.90 9.75 -6.93
CA PHE A 28 7.63 10.86 -6.00
C PHE A 28 6.69 11.93 -6.55
N GLN A 29 6.34 11.89 -7.83
CA GLN A 29 5.39 12.82 -8.43
C GLN A 29 4.05 12.16 -8.75
N ASN A 30 3.90 10.86 -8.46
CA ASN A 30 2.67 10.15 -8.74
C ASN A 30 1.70 10.25 -7.56
N PRO A 31 0.61 11.03 -7.65
CA PRO A 31 -0.36 11.20 -6.57
C PRO A 31 -1.04 9.88 -6.18
N MET A 32 -1.14 8.92 -7.10
CA MET A 32 -1.69 7.59 -6.83
C MET A 32 -0.85 6.84 -5.78
N ASN A 33 0.47 6.95 -5.86
CA ASN A 33 1.37 6.28 -4.91
C ASN A 33 1.17 6.82 -3.48
N TYR A 34 1.07 8.14 -3.34
CA TYR A 34 0.78 8.77 -2.04
C TYR A 34 -0.57 8.34 -1.50
N PHE A 35 -1.60 8.33 -2.34
CA PHE A 35 -2.92 7.86 -1.94
C PHE A 35 -2.87 6.41 -1.44
N THR A 36 -2.22 5.50 -2.18
CA THR A 36 -2.10 4.10 -1.78
C THR A 36 -1.33 3.92 -0.47
N VAL A 37 -0.23 4.66 -0.25
CA VAL A 37 0.52 4.62 1.02
C VAL A 37 -0.34 5.10 2.19
N ILE A 38 -1.08 6.19 2.02
CA ILE A 38 -1.98 6.72 3.05
C ILE A 38 -3.09 5.70 3.36
N THR A 39 -3.72 5.11 2.34
CA THR A 39 -4.75 4.09 2.53
C THR A 39 -4.21 2.85 3.26
N LEU A 40 -3.03 2.36 2.87
CA LEU A 40 -2.36 1.24 3.53
C LEU A 40 -2.06 1.54 5.00
N PHE A 41 -1.61 2.76 5.30
CA PHE A 41 -1.35 3.20 6.67
C PHE A 41 -2.61 3.16 7.53
N PHE A 42 -3.73 3.70 7.03
CA PHE A 42 -5.01 3.67 7.74
C PHE A 42 -5.55 2.25 7.91
N LEU A 43 -5.43 1.39 6.89
CA LEU A 43 -5.84 -0.02 6.98
C LEU A 43 -5.03 -0.79 8.04
N CYS A 44 -3.72 -0.55 8.12
CA CYS A 44 -2.88 -1.13 9.16
C CYS A 44 -3.29 -0.67 10.56
N ILE A 45 -3.55 0.64 10.75
CA ILE A 45 -4.02 1.17 12.03
C ILE A 45 -5.36 0.54 12.41
N GLN A 46 -6.30 0.44 11.47
CA GLN A 46 -7.62 -0.12 11.72
C GLN A 46 -7.54 -1.57 12.18
N GLU A 47 -6.72 -2.40 11.54
CA GLU A 47 -6.54 -3.79 12.00
C GLU A 47 -5.78 -3.88 13.33
N LEU A 48 -4.79 -3.00 13.58
CA LEU A 48 -4.11 -2.96 14.87
C LEU A 48 -5.06 -2.62 16.02
N LEU A 49 -5.96 -1.64 15.80
CA LEU A 49 -6.98 -1.27 16.78
C LEU A 49 -7.99 -2.39 17.00
N LYS A 50 -8.43 -3.04 15.93
CA LYS A 50 -9.37 -4.17 15.99
C LYS A 50 -8.79 -5.40 16.68
N HIS A 51 -7.48 -5.61 16.61
CA HIS A 51 -6.80 -6.72 17.30
C HIS A 51 -6.51 -6.43 18.79
N ARG A 52 -6.66 -5.17 19.24
CA ARG A 52 -6.52 -4.75 20.65
C ARG A 52 -7.84 -4.72 21.43
N GLN A 53 -8.99 -4.77 20.76
CA GLN A 53 -10.31 -4.94 21.36
C GLN A 53 -10.69 -6.43 21.44
#